data_AF-A0AAW2FUG5-F1
#
_entry.id   AF-A0AAW2FUG5-F1
#
_cell.length_a   1.000
_cell.length_b   1.000
_cell.length_c   1.000
_cell.angle_alpha   90.00
_cell.angle_beta   90.00
_cell.angle_gamma   90.00
#
_symmetry.space_group_name_H-M   'P 1'
#
loop_
_entity.id
_entity.type
_entity.pdbx_description
1 polymer ?
#
loop_
_entity_poly.entity_id
_entity_poly.type
_entity_poly.pdbx_seq_one_letter_code
_entity_poly.pdbx_strand_id
1 'polypeptide(L)'
;MKEIYVKARVCPYKQIDGECNLSLDHDLNKIMAQSKDYDELLHYWNAWHETIGPQLQNRYLRYVQLANRAAKLNGFADAGDQMRELFEDECFQQNIAEIMSAITPLYKNLFTYVRSKLMERYGDRIRKNGPLPAHILGDMWAQNWENLFELVQPYPANRRLDVTLNMMIQGITPMRMFQIAEEFFTSLGMKPMPPEFWKFSIFEKPIDRDIKCTPSAWDFCNKIDYRIKQCTRVTMEDLLSTHYEMAHLQYYLQYKDHPLLFRNEAMPGFHEAVSDAIGLSIFTPQHLHKIGLHNNLTQDYDSSINFLMLMALRKVAYMPFAYIIDRWRWRVFSDGVENMTAHWWELRFQYQGIVPPVPRFERNFDPAAKYHIPADSPYDKYFVSVVLQFQLFQSLCEISGHTGDLHTCDLYRSREAGRLLSDVLSTGASRPWQDVVRQMTRGRTNRIDAGAMLKYFEPLNAWLKRQNEMQTVIGWTTNRNEKAFFAQWHENSARRIELWNFFPLLLVTCTIFVY
;
A
#
# COMPACT_ATOMS: atom_id res chain seq x y z
N MET A 1 11.71 -3.54 -20.18
CA MET A 1 11.71 -2.63 -19.01
C MET A 1 11.81 -3.42 -17.71
N LYS A 2 10.86 -4.33 -17.42
CA LYS A 2 10.92 -5.27 -16.27
C LYS A 2 12.29 -5.93 -16.05
N GLU A 3 12.91 -6.45 -17.11
CA GLU A 3 14.22 -7.13 -17.03
C GLU A 3 15.34 -6.19 -16.55
N ILE A 4 15.38 -4.95 -17.06
CA ILE A 4 16.37 -3.93 -16.63
C ILE A 4 16.22 -3.66 -15.13
N TYR A 5 14.98 -3.54 -14.66
CA TYR A 5 14.69 -3.33 -13.25
C TYR A 5 15.21 -4.48 -12.37
N VAL A 6 14.89 -5.73 -12.73
CA VAL A 6 15.26 -6.91 -11.93
C VAL A 6 16.77 -7.20 -11.96
N LYS A 7 17.43 -6.94 -13.09
CA LYS A 7 18.86 -7.19 -13.27
C LYS A 7 19.75 -6.05 -12.77
N ALA A 8 19.19 -4.90 -12.43
CA ALA A 8 19.97 -3.77 -11.95
C ALA A 8 20.74 -4.09 -10.67
N ARG A 9 21.97 -3.58 -10.59
CA ARG A 9 22.86 -3.73 -9.45
C ARG A 9 23.46 -2.39 -9.09
N VAL A 10 23.71 -2.18 -7.80
CA VAL A 10 24.27 -0.94 -7.25
C VAL A 10 25.60 -1.24 -6.55
N CYS A 11 26.52 -0.29 -6.64
CA CYS A 11 27.83 -0.39 -5.99
C CYS A 11 27.74 -0.05 -4.49
N PRO A 12 28.51 -0.74 -3.63
CA PRO A 12 28.54 -0.44 -2.19
C PRO A 12 28.99 1.01 -1.89
N TYR A 13 28.50 1.58 -0.78
CA TYR A 13 28.78 2.98 -0.41
C TYR A 13 30.27 3.27 -0.09
N LYS A 14 30.92 2.43 0.72
CA LYS A 14 32.29 2.66 1.25
C LYS A 14 33.37 1.71 0.69
N GLN A 15 33.06 0.89 -0.31
CA GLN A 15 34.02 -0.01 -0.95
C GLN A 15 34.29 0.44 -2.39
N ILE A 16 35.43 1.09 -2.59
CA ILE A 16 35.85 1.65 -3.89
C ILE A 16 36.20 0.54 -4.90
N ASP A 17 36.68 -0.62 -4.42
CA ASP A 17 37.04 -1.79 -5.23
C ASP A 17 36.05 -2.96 -5.10
N GLY A 18 34.87 -2.73 -4.52
CA GLY A 18 33.85 -3.76 -4.34
C GLY A 18 33.09 -4.04 -5.63
N GLU A 19 32.77 -5.31 -5.90
CA GLU A 19 31.90 -5.66 -7.03
C GLU A 19 30.51 -5.02 -6.87
N CYS A 20 30.01 -4.38 -7.93
CA CYS A 20 28.67 -3.79 -7.96
C CYS A 20 27.61 -4.88 -8.13
N ASN A 21 27.32 -5.61 -7.05
CA ASN A 21 26.46 -6.79 -7.06
C ASN A 21 25.23 -6.68 -6.13
N LEU A 22 24.99 -5.51 -5.52
CA LEU A 22 23.86 -5.31 -4.63
C LEU A 22 22.56 -5.20 -5.41
N SER A 23 21.59 -6.04 -5.03
CA SER A 23 20.25 -6.10 -5.62
C SER A 23 19.23 -5.35 -4.78
N LEU A 24 18.16 -4.85 -5.42
CA LEU A 24 17.08 -4.16 -4.70
C LEU A 24 16.38 -5.07 -3.69
N ASP A 25 15.92 -6.24 -4.17
CA ASP A 25 15.00 -7.11 -3.44
C ASP A 25 15.59 -7.69 -2.14
N HIS A 26 16.92 -7.85 -2.07
CA HIS A 26 17.59 -8.43 -0.91
C HIS A 26 18.45 -7.41 -0.17
N ASP A 27 19.29 -6.66 -0.88
CA ASP A 27 20.36 -5.88 -0.25
C ASP A 27 19.91 -4.45 0.03
N LEU A 28 19.45 -3.73 -0.99
CA LEU A 28 19.10 -2.31 -0.83
C LEU A 28 17.87 -2.13 0.07
N ASN A 29 16.82 -2.95 -0.09
CA ASN A 29 15.65 -2.88 0.79
C ASN A 29 16.03 -3.10 2.26
N LYS A 30 16.93 -4.06 2.54
CA LYS A 30 17.43 -4.31 3.89
C LYS A 30 18.23 -3.11 4.42
N ILE A 31 19.09 -2.52 3.60
CA ILE A 31 19.89 -1.36 3.99
C ILE A 31 18.98 -0.14 4.26
N MET A 32 18.04 0.15 3.35
CA MET A 32 17.09 1.26 3.51
C MET A 32 16.21 1.10 4.76
N ALA A 33 15.90 -0.15 5.16
CA ALA A 33 15.16 -0.44 6.38
C ALA A 33 16.00 -0.27 7.66
N GLN A 34 17.25 -0.74 7.64
CA GLN A 34 18.06 -0.91 8.85
C GLN A 34 19.05 0.22 9.11
N SER A 35 19.66 0.79 8.07
CA SER A 35 20.68 1.82 8.23
C SER A 35 20.09 3.09 8.84
N LYS A 36 20.89 3.72 9.71
CA LYS A 36 20.61 5.02 10.31
C LYS A 36 21.69 6.05 9.95
N ASP A 37 22.59 5.72 9.02
CA ASP A 37 23.59 6.64 8.45
C ASP A 37 22.92 7.39 7.29
N TYR A 38 22.79 8.72 7.43
CA TYR A 38 22.12 9.57 6.45
C TYR A 38 22.80 9.48 5.08
N ASP A 39 24.13 9.49 5.04
CA ASP A 39 24.90 9.56 3.79
C ASP A 39 24.93 8.19 3.09
N GLU A 40 24.88 7.10 3.85
CA GLU A 40 24.68 5.76 3.30
C GLU A 40 23.31 5.60 2.63
N LEU A 41 22.24 6.02 3.33
CA LEU A 41 20.88 6.00 2.78
C LEU A 41 20.78 6.88 1.52
N LEU A 42 21.44 8.03 1.53
CA LEU A 42 21.49 8.94 0.39
C LEU A 42 22.16 8.30 -0.82
N HIS A 43 23.32 7.66 -0.61
CA HIS A 43 24.05 6.95 -1.66
C HIS A 43 23.19 5.90 -2.33
N TYR A 44 22.60 4.98 -1.56
CA TYR A 44 21.81 3.89 -2.15
C TYR A 44 20.52 4.36 -2.80
N TRP A 45 19.85 5.36 -2.21
CA TRP A 45 18.67 5.96 -2.83
C TRP A 45 19.02 6.57 -4.19
N ASN A 46 20.08 7.39 -4.24
CA ASN A 46 20.49 8.06 -5.47
C ASN A 46 20.99 7.05 -6.51
N ALA A 47 21.86 6.13 -6.11
CA ALA A 47 22.44 5.14 -7.00
C ALA A 47 21.38 4.23 -7.63
N TRP A 48 20.34 3.83 -6.88
CA TRP A 48 19.22 3.08 -7.43
C TRP A 48 18.48 3.86 -8.53
N HIS A 49 18.14 5.11 -8.24
CA HIS A 49 17.41 5.96 -9.20
C HIS A 49 18.26 6.27 -10.45
N GLU A 50 19.56 6.56 -10.30
CA GLU A 50 20.49 6.77 -11.42
C GLU A 50 20.71 5.51 -12.27
N THR A 51 20.71 4.33 -11.63
CA THR A 51 20.89 3.07 -12.36
C THR A 51 19.68 2.77 -13.23
N ILE A 52 18.47 3.04 -12.74
CA ILE A 52 17.23 2.62 -13.41
C ILE A 52 16.70 3.68 -14.38
N GLY A 53 16.45 4.88 -13.89
CA GLY A 53 15.58 5.84 -14.58
C GLY A 53 16.10 6.27 -15.95
N PRO A 54 17.37 6.70 -16.10
CA PRO A 54 17.94 7.06 -17.40
C PRO A 54 17.83 5.95 -18.46
N GLN A 55 18.02 4.68 -18.07
CA GLN A 55 17.93 3.54 -18.99
C GLN A 55 16.51 3.27 -19.49
N LEU A 56 15.51 3.65 -18.70
CA LEU A 56 14.10 3.37 -18.97
C LEU A 56 13.37 4.52 -19.64
N GLN A 57 13.88 5.75 -19.58
CA GLN A 57 13.19 6.95 -20.09
C GLN A 57 12.72 6.78 -21.54
N ASN A 58 13.62 6.54 -22.49
CA ASN A 58 13.27 6.41 -23.91
C ASN A 58 12.33 5.23 -24.20
N ARG A 59 12.46 4.14 -23.44
CA ARG A 59 11.58 2.97 -23.56
C ARG A 59 10.18 3.30 -23.07
N TYR A 60 10.07 4.08 -21.99
CA TYR A 60 8.80 4.51 -21.44
C TYR A 60 8.09 5.51 -22.36
N LEU A 61 8.82 6.45 -22.96
CA LEU A 61 8.29 7.35 -23.99
C LEU A 61 7.63 6.56 -25.12
N ARG A 62 8.32 5.53 -25.63
CA ARG A 62 7.78 4.65 -26.67
C ARG A 62 6.58 3.84 -26.18
N TYR A 63 6.62 3.36 -24.94
CA TYR A 63 5.51 2.65 -24.32
C TYR A 63 4.24 3.52 -24.24
N VAL A 64 4.33 4.76 -23.76
CA VAL A 64 3.20 5.69 -23.66
C VAL A 64 2.55 5.91 -25.02
N GLN A 65 3.35 6.12 -26.08
CA GLN A 65 2.84 6.25 -27.45
C GLN A 65 2.04 5.01 -27.90
N LEU A 66 2.56 3.82 -27.64
CA LEU A 66 1.94 2.57 -28.05
C LEU A 66 0.68 2.26 -27.23
N ALA A 67 0.73 2.48 -25.91
CA ALA A 67 -0.39 2.31 -25.00
C ALA A 67 -1.55 3.24 -25.39
N ASN A 68 -1.29 4.54 -25.59
CA ASN A 68 -2.31 5.49 -26.03
C ASN A 68 -2.89 5.16 -27.41
N ARG A 69 -2.06 4.68 -28.34
CA ARG A 69 -2.55 4.23 -29.64
C ARG A 69 -3.48 3.03 -29.49
N ALA A 70 -3.11 2.05 -28.67
CA ALA A 70 -3.94 0.87 -28.41
C ALA A 70 -5.27 1.27 -27.73
N ALA A 71 -5.24 2.14 -26.72
CA ALA A 71 -6.44 2.61 -26.04
C ALA A 71 -7.42 3.31 -26.99
N LYS A 72 -6.92 4.22 -27.84
CA LYS A 72 -7.72 4.91 -28.86
C LYS A 72 -8.35 3.96 -29.89
N LEU A 73 -7.64 2.92 -30.30
CA LEU A 73 -8.19 1.88 -31.17
C LEU A 73 -9.31 1.07 -30.51
N ASN A 74 -9.37 1.04 -29.17
CA ASN A 74 -10.42 0.40 -28.39
C ASN A 74 -11.50 1.39 -27.91
N GLY A 75 -11.51 2.63 -28.39
CA GLY A 75 -12.55 3.61 -28.10
C GLY A 75 -12.32 4.49 -26.85
N PHE A 76 -11.18 4.34 -26.16
CA PHE A 76 -10.83 5.18 -25.00
C PHE A 76 -10.09 6.46 -25.42
N ALA A 77 -10.14 7.49 -24.58
CA ALA A 77 -9.44 8.75 -24.86
C ALA A 77 -7.90 8.59 -24.86
N ASP A 78 -7.39 7.84 -23.88
CA ASP A 78 -5.99 7.51 -23.67
C ASP A 78 -5.85 6.24 -22.82
N ALA A 79 -4.63 5.77 -22.58
CA ALA A 79 -4.41 4.54 -21.80
C ALA A 79 -4.76 4.69 -20.31
N GLY A 80 -4.76 5.90 -19.76
CA GLY A 80 -5.21 6.17 -18.39
C GLY A 80 -6.73 6.06 -18.28
N ASP A 81 -7.46 6.48 -19.30
CA ASP A 81 -8.91 6.29 -19.43
C ASP A 81 -9.28 4.80 -19.46
N GLN A 82 -8.64 4.03 -20.36
CA GLN A 82 -8.79 2.58 -20.42
C GLN A 82 -8.47 1.89 -19.08
N MET A 83 -7.48 2.39 -18.36
CA MET A 83 -7.07 1.84 -17.07
C MET A 83 -8.12 2.08 -15.97
N ARG A 84 -8.81 3.22 -15.99
CA ARG A 84 -9.84 3.56 -15.01
C ARG A 84 -11.15 2.81 -15.21
N GLU A 85 -11.40 2.31 -16.43
CA GLU A 85 -12.57 1.50 -16.75
C GLU A 85 -12.72 0.29 -15.82
N LEU A 86 -11.62 -0.27 -15.34
CA LEU A 86 -11.62 -1.39 -14.38
C LEU A 86 -12.33 -1.08 -13.06
N PHE A 87 -12.54 0.19 -12.73
CA PHE A 87 -13.24 0.63 -11.52
C PHE A 87 -14.73 0.90 -11.75
N GLU A 88 -15.23 0.86 -13.00
CA GLU A 88 -16.66 1.01 -13.34
C GLU A 88 -17.36 2.18 -12.60
N ASP A 89 -16.67 3.32 -12.51
CA ASP A 89 -17.11 4.51 -11.78
C ASP A 89 -16.65 5.79 -12.49
N GLU A 90 -17.60 6.48 -13.13
CA GLU A 90 -17.35 7.74 -13.84
C GLU A 90 -16.75 8.83 -12.92
N CYS A 91 -17.08 8.77 -11.63
CA CYS A 91 -16.63 9.72 -10.61
C CYS A 91 -15.42 9.20 -9.81
N PHE A 92 -14.76 8.13 -10.26
CA PHE A 92 -13.71 7.45 -9.49
C PHE A 92 -12.62 8.41 -8.99
N GLN A 93 -12.10 9.28 -9.87
CA GLN A 93 -11.05 10.24 -9.53
C GLN A 93 -11.47 11.24 -8.44
N GLN A 94 -12.74 11.65 -8.46
CA GLN A 94 -13.31 12.55 -7.46
C GLN A 94 -13.53 11.82 -6.14
N ASN A 95 -14.06 10.59 -6.19
CA ASN A 95 -14.29 9.74 -5.02
C ASN A 95 -12.99 9.47 -4.24
N ILE A 96 -11.91 9.08 -4.93
CA ILE A 96 -10.62 8.85 -4.25
C ILE A 96 -9.98 10.16 -3.76
N ALA A 97 -10.26 11.31 -4.40
CA ALA A 97 -9.78 12.62 -3.93
C ALA A 97 -10.47 13.04 -2.63
N GLU A 98 -11.77 12.80 -2.51
CA GLU A 98 -12.53 13.03 -1.27
C GLU A 98 -11.97 12.20 -0.11
N ILE A 99 -11.67 10.93 -0.35
CA ILE A 99 -11.04 10.04 0.63
C ILE A 99 -9.65 10.56 1.04
N MET A 100 -8.80 10.90 0.07
CA MET A 100 -7.46 11.43 0.36
C MET A 100 -7.54 12.72 1.18
N SER A 101 -8.50 13.60 0.85
CA SER A 101 -8.78 14.82 1.60
C SER A 101 -9.18 14.53 3.06
N ALA A 102 -10.07 13.55 3.27
CA ALA A 102 -10.51 13.14 4.61
C ALA A 102 -9.37 12.54 5.47
N ILE A 103 -8.42 11.84 4.86
CA ILE A 103 -7.29 11.20 5.55
C ILE A 103 -6.15 12.19 5.80
N THR A 104 -6.03 13.24 4.99
CA THR A 104 -4.93 14.22 5.04
C THR A 104 -4.67 14.79 6.45
N PRO A 105 -5.67 15.15 7.28
CA PRO A 105 -5.42 15.62 8.64
C PRO A 105 -4.72 14.60 9.54
N LEU A 106 -5.08 13.31 9.45
CA LEU A 106 -4.41 12.23 10.18
C LEU A 106 -2.97 12.04 9.68
N TYR A 107 -2.79 12.00 8.36
CA TYR A 107 -1.46 11.90 7.75
C TYR A 107 -0.54 13.06 8.18
N LYS A 108 -1.03 14.30 8.16
CA LYS A 108 -0.22 15.47 8.56
C LYS A 108 0.16 15.43 10.04
N ASN A 109 -0.70 14.92 10.93
CA ASN A 109 -0.35 14.73 12.33
C ASN A 109 0.74 13.66 12.51
N LEU A 110 0.62 12.52 11.83
CA LEU A 110 1.64 11.48 11.81
C LEU A 110 2.97 12.02 11.25
N PHE A 111 2.92 12.68 10.09
CA PHE A 111 4.08 13.31 9.46
C PHE A 111 4.81 14.26 10.40
N THR A 112 4.06 15.13 11.10
CA THR A 112 4.64 16.14 11.99
C THR A 112 5.40 15.49 13.15
N TYR A 113 4.81 14.45 13.75
CA TYR A 113 5.43 13.70 14.83
C TYR A 113 6.66 12.91 14.36
N VAL A 114 6.57 12.23 13.21
CA VAL A 114 7.69 11.51 12.61
C VAL A 114 8.83 12.48 12.28
N ARG A 115 8.51 13.66 11.74
CA ARG A 115 9.52 14.70 11.47
C ARG A 115 10.23 15.15 12.73
N SER A 116 9.53 15.39 13.85
CA SER A 116 10.21 15.78 15.10
C SER A 116 11.18 14.70 15.58
N LYS A 117 10.83 13.42 15.43
CA LYS A 117 11.71 12.29 15.76
C LYS A 117 12.90 12.16 14.81
N LEU A 118 12.71 12.42 13.52
CA LEU A 118 13.81 12.49 12.56
C LEU A 118 14.73 13.68 12.83
N MET A 119 14.22 14.82 13.30
CA MET A 119 15.04 15.95 13.73
C MET A 119 15.89 15.62 14.96
N GLU A 120 15.33 14.92 15.96
CA GLU A 120 16.10 14.43 17.11
C GLU A 120 17.28 13.55 16.66
N ARG A 121 17.11 12.77 15.57
CA ARG A 121 18.14 11.87 15.05
C ARG A 121 19.16 12.55 14.11
N TYR A 122 18.69 13.34 13.17
CA TYR A 122 19.49 13.85 12.04
C TYR A 122 19.78 15.35 12.13
N GLY A 123 19.28 16.04 13.15
CA GLY A 123 19.59 17.43 13.44
C GLY A 123 19.15 18.40 12.34
N ASP A 124 20.07 19.28 11.95
CA ASP A 124 19.90 20.35 10.97
C ASP A 124 19.65 19.87 9.53
N ARG A 125 19.93 18.59 9.25
CA ARG A 125 19.58 17.95 7.97
C ARG A 125 18.07 17.86 7.75
N ILE A 126 17.26 17.99 8.81
CA ILE A 126 15.79 17.95 8.74
C ILE A 126 15.22 19.34 9.04
N ARG A 127 14.49 19.90 8.07
CA ARG A 127 13.89 21.23 8.26
C ARG A 127 12.68 21.16 9.18
N LYS A 128 12.69 21.97 10.26
CA LYS A 128 11.62 22.04 11.28
C LYS A 128 10.19 22.15 10.75
N ASN A 129 9.97 22.98 9.72
CA ASN A 129 8.66 23.23 9.13
C ASN A 129 8.57 22.72 7.68
N GLY A 130 9.55 21.92 7.23
CA GLY A 130 9.68 21.51 5.84
C GLY A 130 9.19 20.10 5.50
N PRO A 131 9.29 19.74 4.22
CA PRO A 131 9.14 18.36 3.76
C PRO A 131 10.28 17.47 4.28
N LEU A 132 10.10 16.16 4.17
CA LEU A 132 11.11 15.16 4.54
C LEU A 132 11.94 14.73 3.32
N PRO A 133 13.25 14.52 3.45
CA PRO A 133 14.05 13.87 2.40
C PRO A 133 13.58 12.43 2.13
N ALA A 134 13.49 12.04 0.86
CA ALA A 134 12.90 10.75 0.46
C ALA A 134 13.65 9.48 0.94
N HIS A 135 14.94 9.60 1.32
CA HIS A 135 15.82 8.46 1.58
C HIS A 135 15.87 8.02 3.04
N ILE A 136 15.30 8.79 3.98
CA ILE A 136 15.41 8.52 5.43
C ILE A 136 14.14 7.92 6.03
N LEU A 137 13.24 7.40 5.20
CA LEU A 137 11.90 6.98 5.62
C LEU A 137 11.74 5.46 5.71
N GLY A 138 12.86 4.73 5.80
CA GLY A 138 12.87 3.29 6.05
C GLY A 138 12.55 2.41 4.84
N ASP A 139 12.40 3.01 3.66
CA ASP A 139 12.01 2.35 2.42
C ASP A 139 12.58 3.12 1.21
N MET A 140 12.90 2.42 0.12
CA MET A 140 13.50 3.00 -1.10
C MET A 140 12.65 4.13 -1.71
N TRP A 141 11.32 4.03 -1.59
CA TRP A 141 10.37 5.00 -2.15
C TRP A 141 9.69 5.84 -1.08
N ALA A 142 10.03 5.66 0.20
CA ALA A 142 9.30 6.21 1.33
C ALA A 142 7.79 5.89 1.31
N GLN A 143 7.42 4.71 0.79
CA GLN A 143 6.01 4.31 0.72
C GLN A 143 5.52 3.71 2.04
N ASN A 144 6.39 3.06 2.80
CA ASN A 144 6.07 2.39 4.06
C ASN A 144 7.09 2.83 5.10
N TRP A 145 6.62 3.35 6.23
CA TRP A 145 7.48 3.92 7.27
C TRP A 145 7.64 3.00 8.48
N GLU A 146 7.20 1.74 8.39
CA GLU A 146 7.27 0.80 9.51
C GLU A 146 8.69 0.59 10.06
N ASN A 147 9.71 0.71 9.21
CA ASN A 147 11.11 0.56 9.58
C ASN A 147 11.63 1.76 10.42
N LEU A 148 10.82 2.81 10.57
CA LEU A 148 11.06 3.89 11.51
C LEU A 148 10.48 3.60 12.90
N PHE A 149 9.74 2.51 13.10
CA PHE A 149 9.00 2.26 14.34
C PHE A 149 9.87 2.39 15.59
N GLU A 150 11.07 1.83 15.61
CA GLU A 150 11.98 1.93 16.76
C GLU A 150 12.38 3.37 17.10
N LEU A 151 12.47 4.25 16.09
CA LEU A 151 12.80 5.66 16.24
C LEU A 151 11.59 6.49 16.73
N VAL A 152 10.38 6.09 16.34
CA VAL A 152 9.16 6.89 16.54
C VAL A 152 8.17 6.24 17.51
N GLN A 153 8.51 5.13 18.15
CA GLN A 153 7.62 4.47 19.10
C GLN A 153 7.28 5.42 20.26
N PRO A 154 5.98 5.65 20.54
CA PRO A 154 5.51 6.51 21.63
C PRO A 154 6.05 6.15 23.01
N TYR A 155 6.07 4.85 23.32
CA TYR A 155 6.41 4.32 24.65
C TYR A 155 7.51 3.26 24.54
N PRO A 156 8.81 3.66 24.55
CA PRO A 156 9.94 2.74 24.34
C PRO A 156 10.12 1.67 25.42
N ALA A 157 9.56 1.88 26.62
CA ALA A 157 9.60 0.89 27.70
C ALA A 157 8.78 -0.37 27.37
N ASN A 158 7.74 -0.22 26.53
CA ASN A 158 6.91 -1.31 26.06
C ASN A 158 7.43 -1.82 24.71
N ARG A 159 7.96 -3.04 24.71
CA ARG A 159 8.53 -3.65 23.50
C ARG A 159 7.46 -3.87 22.43
N ARG A 160 7.87 -3.74 21.17
CA ARG A 160 7.08 -4.20 20.02
C ARG A 160 6.66 -5.65 20.22
N LEU A 161 5.39 -5.95 19.98
CA LEU A 161 4.90 -7.31 19.96
C LEU A 161 5.56 -8.08 18.82
N ASP A 162 6.32 -9.12 19.17
CA ASP A 162 6.93 -10.07 18.24
C ASP A 162 6.91 -11.47 18.88
N VAL A 163 6.20 -12.40 18.24
CA VAL A 163 6.07 -13.79 18.70
C VAL A 163 7.06 -14.74 18.02
N THR A 164 8.00 -14.24 17.22
CA THR A 164 9.00 -15.05 16.49
C THR A 164 9.75 -16.01 17.42
N LEU A 165 10.25 -15.51 18.56
CA LEU A 165 10.96 -16.34 19.52
C LEU A 165 10.04 -17.40 20.16
N ASN A 166 8.79 -17.03 20.48
CA ASN A 166 7.79 -17.96 21.02
C ASN A 166 7.50 -19.09 20.03
N MET A 167 7.35 -18.76 18.74
CA MET A 167 7.14 -19.74 17.68
C MET A 167 8.33 -20.71 17.56
N MET A 168 9.56 -20.20 17.62
CA MET A 168 10.78 -21.02 17.59
C MET A 168 10.87 -21.95 18.81
N ILE A 169 10.59 -21.44 20.02
CA ILE A 169 10.61 -22.23 21.26
C ILE A 169 9.56 -23.36 21.21
N GLN A 170 8.39 -23.09 20.63
CA GLN A 170 7.33 -24.09 20.44
C GLN A 170 7.59 -25.06 19.28
N GLY A 171 8.69 -24.90 18.54
CA GLY A 171 9.02 -25.78 17.40
C GLY A 171 8.05 -25.63 16.21
N ILE A 172 7.48 -24.43 16.01
CA ILE A 172 6.58 -24.19 14.88
C ILE A 172 7.35 -24.27 13.57
N THR A 173 6.83 -25.06 12.64
CA THR A 173 7.35 -25.21 11.27
C THR A 173 6.55 -24.36 10.28
N PRO A 174 7.10 -24.05 9.09
CA PRO A 174 6.34 -23.47 7.99
C PRO A 174 5.00 -24.17 7.72
N MET A 175 5.00 -25.51 7.62
CA MET A 175 3.77 -26.29 7.47
C MET A 175 2.75 -26.01 8.58
N ARG A 176 3.21 -25.90 9.84
CA ARG A 176 2.34 -25.58 10.97
C ARG A 176 1.77 -24.15 10.88
N MET A 177 2.51 -23.19 10.34
CA MET A 177 2.02 -21.82 10.12
C MET A 177 0.84 -21.80 9.12
N PHE A 178 0.92 -22.57 8.03
CA PHE A 178 -0.20 -22.74 7.10
C PHE A 178 -1.41 -23.42 7.73
N GLN A 179 -1.20 -24.42 8.60
CA GLN A 179 -2.29 -25.05 9.34
C GLN A 179 -2.96 -24.10 10.34
N ILE A 180 -2.19 -23.24 11.00
CA ILE A 180 -2.74 -22.19 11.89
C ILE A 180 -3.61 -21.23 11.06
N ALA A 181 -3.12 -20.82 9.88
CA ALA A 181 -3.89 -19.97 8.98
C ALA A 181 -5.16 -20.66 8.44
N GLU A 182 -5.09 -21.95 8.07
CA GLU A 182 -6.29 -22.72 7.71
C GLU A 182 -7.29 -22.79 8.86
N GLU A 183 -6.81 -23.01 10.08
CA GLU A 183 -7.66 -23.06 11.27
C GLU A 183 -8.37 -21.73 11.52
N PHE A 184 -7.69 -20.60 11.31
CA PHE A 184 -8.34 -19.28 11.36
C PHE A 184 -9.57 -19.22 10.44
N PHE A 185 -9.43 -19.54 9.14
CA PHE A 185 -10.54 -19.47 8.19
C PHE A 185 -11.63 -20.51 8.44
N THR A 186 -11.25 -21.74 8.78
CA THR A 186 -12.22 -22.80 9.09
C THR A 186 -12.96 -22.53 10.41
N SER A 187 -12.35 -21.82 11.36
CA SER A 187 -13.02 -21.33 12.58
C SER A 187 -14.16 -20.36 12.26
N LEU A 188 -14.02 -19.56 11.20
CA LEU A 188 -15.06 -18.67 10.68
C LEU A 188 -16.17 -19.43 9.93
N GLY A 189 -15.95 -20.69 9.56
CA GLY A 189 -16.90 -21.47 8.75
C GLY A 189 -16.66 -21.39 7.27
N MET A 190 -15.48 -20.93 6.88
CA MET A 190 -15.04 -20.94 5.49
C MET A 190 -14.51 -22.32 5.09
N LYS A 191 -14.28 -22.49 3.78
CA LYS A 191 -13.85 -23.77 3.20
C LYS A 191 -12.43 -24.11 3.67
N PRO A 192 -12.13 -25.38 4.02
CA PRO A 192 -10.76 -25.82 4.22
C PRO A 192 -9.99 -25.79 2.90
N MET A 193 -8.65 -25.83 2.96
CA MET A 193 -7.83 -25.94 1.76
C MET A 193 -7.98 -27.34 1.13
N PRO A 194 -8.06 -27.44 -0.21
CA PRO A 194 -8.20 -28.73 -0.88
C PRO A 194 -6.92 -29.58 -0.74
N PRO A 195 -6.99 -30.92 -0.86
CA PRO A 195 -5.82 -31.79 -0.78
C PRO A 195 -4.69 -31.43 -1.76
N GLU A 196 -5.05 -30.95 -2.95
CA GLU A 196 -4.13 -30.52 -4.00
C GLU A 196 -3.26 -29.34 -3.54
N PHE A 197 -3.82 -28.42 -2.74
CA PHE A 197 -3.07 -27.29 -2.17
C PHE A 197 -1.90 -27.78 -1.34
N TRP A 198 -2.15 -28.72 -0.42
CA TRP A 198 -1.12 -29.27 0.47
C TRP A 198 -0.07 -30.09 -0.27
N LYS A 199 -0.49 -30.77 -1.36
CA LYS A 199 0.38 -31.61 -2.16
C LYS A 199 1.33 -30.83 -3.07
N PHE A 200 0.87 -29.71 -3.63
CA PHE A 200 1.58 -29.05 -4.73
C PHE A 200 2.07 -27.62 -4.46
N SER A 201 1.68 -27.03 -3.33
CA SER A 201 2.22 -25.73 -2.91
C SER A 201 3.68 -25.81 -2.49
N ILE A 202 4.35 -24.67 -2.55
CA ILE A 202 5.73 -24.50 -2.07
C ILE A 202 5.65 -23.67 -0.79
N PHE A 203 5.83 -24.34 0.35
CA PHE A 203 5.78 -23.73 1.68
C PHE A 203 7.16 -23.30 2.21
N GLU A 204 8.23 -23.83 1.63
CA GLU A 204 9.62 -23.59 2.02
C GLU A 204 10.49 -23.44 0.77
N LYS A 205 11.67 -22.79 0.90
CA LYS A 205 12.59 -22.70 -0.22
C LYS A 205 13.15 -24.11 -0.55
N PRO A 206 12.95 -24.62 -1.77
CA PRO A 206 13.53 -25.90 -2.19
C PRO A 206 15.07 -25.81 -2.21
N ILE A 207 15.72 -26.92 -1.89
CA ILE A 207 17.20 -27.02 -1.85
C ILE A 207 17.75 -27.32 -3.25
N ASP A 208 16.97 -27.98 -4.11
CA ASP A 208 17.36 -28.48 -5.43
C ASP A 208 17.29 -27.44 -6.55
N ARG A 209 16.69 -26.26 -6.31
CA ARG A 209 16.51 -25.23 -7.34
C ARG A 209 16.34 -23.84 -6.78
N ASP A 210 16.69 -22.84 -7.59
CA ASP A 210 16.37 -21.46 -7.30
C ASP A 210 14.92 -21.12 -7.68
N ILE A 211 14.26 -20.37 -6.80
CA ILE A 211 12.91 -19.87 -7.01
C ILE A 211 12.80 -18.41 -6.57
N LYS A 212 11.85 -17.68 -7.16
CA LYS A 212 11.47 -16.34 -6.67
C LYS A 212 10.71 -16.50 -5.35
N CYS A 213 11.28 -16.00 -4.25
CA CYS A 213 10.72 -16.18 -2.91
C CYS A 213 9.58 -15.23 -2.52
N THR A 214 9.28 -14.20 -3.33
CA THR A 214 8.13 -13.31 -3.09
C THR A 214 6.84 -14.13 -2.94
N PRO A 215 6.10 -14.01 -1.82
CA PRO A 215 4.83 -14.70 -1.61
C PRO A 215 3.84 -14.46 -2.75
N SER A 216 3.02 -15.45 -3.06
CA SER A 216 1.98 -15.37 -4.09
C SER A 216 1.03 -16.56 -4.01
N ALA A 217 -0.26 -16.29 -4.20
CA ALA A 217 -1.34 -17.26 -4.32
C ALA A 217 -1.83 -17.40 -5.78
N TRP A 218 -2.16 -18.63 -6.19
CA TRP A 218 -2.41 -18.98 -7.59
C TRP A 218 -3.69 -19.80 -7.74
N ASP A 219 -4.58 -19.35 -8.63
CA ASP A 219 -5.70 -20.14 -9.18
C ASP A 219 -5.31 -20.69 -10.56
N PHE A 220 -5.29 -22.01 -10.72
CA PHE A 220 -4.97 -22.67 -11.99
C PHE A 220 -6.19 -22.79 -12.93
N CYS A 221 -7.28 -22.10 -12.61
CA CYS A 221 -8.48 -21.90 -13.42
C CYS A 221 -9.29 -23.19 -13.71
N ASN A 222 -8.94 -24.31 -13.09
CA ASN A 222 -9.55 -25.63 -13.32
C ASN A 222 -10.56 -26.06 -12.23
N LYS A 223 -10.87 -25.17 -11.27
CA LYS A 223 -11.77 -25.39 -10.11
C LYS A 223 -11.27 -26.37 -9.02
N ILE A 224 -10.05 -26.87 -9.17
CA ILE A 224 -9.48 -27.93 -8.33
C ILE A 224 -8.15 -27.48 -7.70
N ASP A 225 -7.27 -26.90 -8.52
CA ASP A 225 -5.87 -26.67 -8.18
C ASP A 225 -5.62 -25.21 -7.81
N TYR A 226 -5.29 -25.02 -6.54
CA TYR A 226 -5.03 -23.74 -5.91
C TYR A 226 -3.76 -23.86 -5.09
N ARG A 227 -2.80 -22.95 -5.27
CA ARG A 227 -1.47 -23.09 -4.67
C ARG A 227 -0.93 -21.81 -4.08
N ILE A 228 -0.06 -21.94 -3.09
CA ILE A 228 0.81 -20.86 -2.63
C ILE A 228 2.26 -21.18 -2.96
N LYS A 229 3.03 -20.13 -3.28
CA LYS A 229 4.49 -20.20 -3.39
C LYS A 229 5.11 -19.15 -2.47
N GLN A 230 5.56 -19.59 -1.30
CA GLN A 230 6.20 -18.77 -0.27
C GLN A 230 7.43 -19.48 0.29
N CYS A 231 8.56 -18.79 0.36
CA CYS A 231 9.77 -19.29 1.04
C CYS A 231 9.68 -18.99 2.54
N THR A 232 8.75 -19.67 3.22
CA THR A 232 8.34 -19.29 4.57
C THR A 232 9.46 -19.51 5.58
N ARG A 233 9.71 -18.51 6.41
CA ARG A 233 10.58 -18.53 7.57
C ARG A 233 9.72 -18.54 8.83
N VAL A 234 10.23 -19.11 9.91
CA VAL A 234 9.52 -19.12 11.20
C VAL A 234 9.66 -17.76 11.86
N THR A 235 8.88 -16.78 11.39
CA THR A 235 8.83 -15.40 11.91
C THR A 235 7.37 -14.95 12.03
N MET A 236 7.13 -13.94 12.87
CA MET A 236 5.81 -13.32 12.97
C MET A 236 5.40 -12.66 11.64
N GLU A 237 6.33 -12.05 10.92
CA GLU A 237 6.07 -11.45 9.60
C GLU A 237 5.55 -12.49 8.60
N ASP A 238 6.23 -13.63 8.52
CA ASP A 238 5.82 -14.71 7.60
C ASP A 238 4.52 -15.39 8.07
N LEU A 239 4.23 -15.41 9.38
CA LEU A 239 2.93 -15.88 9.89
C LEU A 239 1.79 -15.00 9.39
N LEU A 240 1.95 -13.68 9.46
CA LEU A 240 0.98 -12.72 8.93
C LEU A 240 0.87 -12.85 7.40
N SER A 241 2.01 -13.00 6.71
CA SER A 241 2.08 -13.20 5.26
C SER A 241 1.36 -14.47 4.81
N THR A 242 1.50 -15.58 5.54
CA THR A 242 0.79 -16.83 5.25
C THR A 242 -0.73 -16.67 5.34
N HIS A 243 -1.25 -15.95 6.34
CA HIS A 243 -2.69 -15.66 6.42
C HIS A 243 -3.16 -14.77 5.28
N TYR A 244 -2.34 -13.77 4.92
CA TYR A 244 -2.60 -12.87 3.80
C TYR A 244 -2.71 -13.65 2.47
N GLU A 245 -1.79 -14.56 2.18
CA GLU A 245 -1.84 -15.38 0.97
C GLU A 245 -3.00 -16.39 1.00
N MET A 246 -3.31 -16.95 2.17
CA MET A 246 -4.46 -17.85 2.33
C MET A 246 -5.81 -17.14 2.17
N ALA A 247 -5.90 -15.84 2.46
CA ALA A 247 -7.10 -15.05 2.17
C ALA A 247 -7.37 -14.94 0.66
N HIS A 248 -6.32 -14.83 -0.17
CA HIS A 248 -6.47 -14.92 -1.62
C HIS A 248 -7.02 -16.27 -2.06
N LEU A 249 -6.52 -17.37 -1.48
CA LEU A 249 -7.07 -18.70 -1.75
C LEU A 249 -8.53 -18.83 -1.35
N GLN A 250 -8.93 -18.27 -0.20
CA GLN A 250 -10.35 -18.24 0.17
C GLN A 250 -11.19 -17.52 -0.87
N TYR A 251 -10.72 -16.40 -1.42
CA TYR A 251 -11.41 -15.72 -2.52
C TYR A 251 -11.59 -16.66 -3.72
N TYR A 252 -10.50 -17.31 -4.17
CA TYR A 252 -10.53 -18.28 -5.27
C TYR A 252 -11.54 -19.40 -5.05
N LEU A 253 -11.55 -19.98 -3.86
CA LEU A 253 -12.43 -21.09 -3.49
C LEU A 253 -13.90 -20.68 -3.43
N GLN A 254 -14.22 -19.43 -3.13
CA GLN A 254 -15.60 -18.97 -2.99
C GLN A 254 -16.26 -18.70 -4.35
N TYR A 255 -15.54 -18.11 -5.31
CA TYR A 255 -16.09 -17.84 -6.65
C TYR A 255 -15.80 -18.91 -7.70
N LYS A 256 -15.14 -20.03 -7.34
CA LYS A 256 -14.66 -21.04 -8.31
C LYS A 256 -15.71 -21.57 -9.28
N ASP A 257 -16.98 -21.52 -8.90
CA ASP A 257 -18.07 -22.07 -9.70
C ASP A 257 -18.63 -21.08 -10.73
N HIS A 258 -18.24 -19.80 -10.66
CA HIS A 258 -18.56 -18.80 -11.69
C HIS A 258 -17.91 -19.12 -13.05
N PRO A 259 -18.46 -18.58 -14.16
CA PRO A 259 -17.76 -18.52 -15.44
C PRO A 259 -16.39 -17.87 -15.26
N LEU A 260 -15.39 -18.32 -16.04
CA LEU A 260 -13.99 -17.88 -15.87
C LEU A 260 -13.85 -16.35 -15.89
N LEU A 261 -14.62 -15.66 -16.74
CA LEU A 261 -14.62 -14.19 -16.84
C LEU A 261 -15.06 -13.49 -15.54
N PHE A 262 -15.88 -14.13 -14.70
CA PHE A 262 -16.36 -13.58 -13.43
C PHE A 262 -15.59 -14.11 -12.21
N ARG A 263 -14.59 -14.98 -12.41
CA ARG A 263 -13.67 -15.43 -11.35
C ARG A 263 -12.58 -14.39 -11.12
N ASN A 264 -13.01 -13.23 -10.70
CA ASN A 264 -12.15 -12.12 -10.36
C ASN A 264 -12.75 -11.33 -9.20
N GLU A 265 -12.00 -10.39 -8.66
CA GLU A 265 -12.51 -9.44 -7.69
C GLU A 265 -13.55 -8.49 -8.29
N ALA A 266 -14.48 -8.01 -7.45
CA ALA A 266 -15.55 -7.10 -7.88
C ALA A 266 -15.02 -5.79 -8.48
N MET A 267 -13.90 -5.29 -7.96
CA MET A 267 -13.17 -4.13 -8.45
C MET A 267 -11.70 -4.29 -8.03
N PRO A 268 -10.72 -3.81 -8.81
CA PRO A 268 -9.32 -3.90 -8.44
C PRO A 268 -9.04 -3.39 -7.01
N GLY A 269 -8.49 -4.27 -6.17
CA GLY A 269 -8.14 -3.96 -4.78
C GLY A 269 -8.99 -4.69 -3.74
N PHE A 270 -10.09 -5.35 -4.11
CA PHE A 270 -10.89 -6.17 -3.22
C PHE A 270 -10.16 -7.41 -2.68
N HIS A 271 -9.41 -8.12 -3.53
CA HIS A 271 -8.57 -9.25 -3.13
C HIS A 271 -7.60 -8.81 -2.02
N GLU A 272 -6.91 -7.71 -2.26
CA GLU A 272 -5.92 -7.11 -1.34
C GLU A 272 -6.61 -6.63 -0.05
N ALA A 273 -7.79 -6.00 -0.17
CA ALA A 273 -8.55 -5.47 0.97
C ALA A 273 -8.98 -6.58 1.93
N VAL A 274 -9.40 -7.71 1.39
CA VAL A 274 -9.80 -8.88 2.18
C VAL A 274 -8.60 -9.43 2.94
N SER A 275 -7.47 -9.67 2.25
CA SER A 275 -6.25 -10.18 2.87
C SER A 275 -5.74 -9.26 3.97
N ASP A 276 -5.73 -7.95 3.72
CA ASP A 276 -5.34 -6.96 4.72
C ASP A 276 -6.31 -6.86 5.90
N ALA A 277 -7.63 -6.97 5.67
CA ALA A 277 -8.63 -6.96 6.73
C ALA A 277 -8.48 -8.17 7.68
N ILE A 278 -8.14 -9.34 7.14
CA ILE A 278 -7.76 -10.50 7.97
C ILE A 278 -6.50 -10.20 8.77
N GLY A 279 -5.50 -9.57 8.13
CA GLY A 279 -4.29 -9.07 8.79
C GLY A 279 -4.57 -8.20 10.02
N LEU A 280 -5.57 -7.32 9.96
CA LEU A 280 -5.98 -6.48 11.09
C LEU A 280 -6.47 -7.29 12.30
N SER A 281 -7.13 -8.43 12.06
CA SER A 281 -7.63 -9.33 13.11
C SER A 281 -6.49 -10.10 13.79
N ILE A 282 -5.64 -10.74 12.98
CA ILE A 282 -4.66 -11.71 13.48
C ILE A 282 -3.44 -11.04 14.12
N PHE A 283 -3.19 -9.77 13.80
CA PHE A 283 -2.07 -9.01 14.35
C PHE A 283 -2.37 -8.45 15.76
N THR A 284 -3.53 -8.75 16.33
CA THR A 284 -3.89 -8.30 17.67
C THR A 284 -3.22 -9.17 18.75
N PRO A 285 -2.83 -8.59 19.91
CA PRO A 285 -2.37 -9.36 21.06
C PRO A 285 -3.41 -10.41 21.51
N GLN A 286 -4.70 -10.07 21.42
CA GLN A 286 -5.80 -10.99 21.74
C GLN A 286 -5.76 -12.24 20.88
N HIS A 287 -5.59 -12.07 19.56
CA HIS A 287 -5.52 -13.20 18.64
C HIS A 287 -4.32 -14.10 18.96
N LEU A 288 -3.13 -13.52 19.06
CA LEU A 288 -1.89 -14.26 19.37
C LEU A 288 -1.98 -15.01 20.72
N HIS A 289 -2.72 -14.46 21.69
CA HIS A 289 -3.00 -15.16 22.93
C HIS A 289 -3.92 -16.37 22.74
N LYS A 290 -5.03 -16.22 22.01
CA LYS A 290 -5.99 -17.32 21.75
C LYS A 290 -5.35 -18.49 21.02
N ILE A 291 -4.36 -18.25 20.15
CA ILE A 291 -3.62 -19.30 19.44
C ILE A 291 -2.37 -19.79 20.20
N GLY A 292 -2.16 -19.34 21.45
CA GLY A 292 -1.09 -19.82 22.33
C GLY A 292 0.32 -19.30 22.02
N LEU A 293 0.45 -18.24 21.21
CA LEU A 293 1.75 -17.64 20.86
C LEU A 293 2.15 -16.47 21.77
N HIS A 294 1.20 -15.94 22.55
CA HIS A 294 1.44 -14.82 23.45
C HIS A 294 0.74 -15.03 24.80
N ASN A 295 1.47 -14.91 25.92
CA ASN A 295 0.90 -15.23 27.24
C ASN A 295 0.21 -14.05 27.93
N ASN A 296 0.51 -12.82 27.53
CA ASN A 296 0.01 -11.63 28.22
C ASN A 296 -1.24 -11.08 27.54
N LEU A 297 -2.35 -11.01 28.28
CA LEU A 297 -3.60 -10.40 27.82
C LEU A 297 -3.69 -8.90 28.13
N THR A 298 -2.72 -8.35 28.86
CA THR A 298 -2.81 -6.97 29.33
C THR A 298 -2.66 -6.01 28.16
N GLN A 299 -3.80 -5.55 27.65
CA GLN A 299 -3.84 -4.43 26.72
C GLN A 299 -3.82 -3.14 27.54
N ASP A 300 -2.62 -2.61 27.77
CA ASP A 300 -2.46 -1.29 28.35
C ASP A 300 -2.52 -0.20 27.27
N TYR A 301 -2.77 1.03 27.71
CA TYR A 301 -2.87 2.20 26.84
C TYR A 301 -1.59 2.39 26.01
N ASP A 302 -0.44 2.25 26.66
CA ASP A 302 0.88 2.46 26.04
C ASP A 302 1.14 1.44 24.91
N SER A 303 0.87 0.15 25.12
CA SER A 303 1.02 -0.86 24.05
C SER A 303 0.02 -0.65 22.91
N SER A 304 -1.19 -0.17 23.22
CA SER A 304 -2.22 0.12 22.21
C SER A 304 -1.80 1.29 21.31
N ILE A 305 -1.26 2.36 21.90
CA ILE A 305 -0.73 3.51 21.14
C ILE A 305 0.50 3.11 20.32
N ASN A 306 1.40 2.28 20.86
CA ASN A 306 2.53 1.72 20.10
C ASN A 306 2.04 0.88 18.90
N PHE A 307 1.05 -0.01 19.11
CA PHE A 307 0.46 -0.81 18.03
C PHE A 307 -0.17 0.08 16.95
N LEU A 308 -0.99 1.05 17.33
CA LEU A 308 -1.61 1.98 16.39
C LEU A 308 -0.56 2.81 15.64
N MET A 309 0.52 3.24 16.29
CA MET A 309 1.63 3.93 15.62
C MET A 309 2.24 3.05 14.53
N LEU A 310 2.55 1.78 14.83
CA LEU A 310 3.06 0.83 13.84
C LEU A 310 2.08 0.69 12.66
N MET A 311 0.79 0.54 12.95
CA MET A 311 -0.24 0.43 11.92
C MET A 311 -0.38 1.71 11.09
N ALA A 312 -0.20 2.88 11.68
CA ALA A 312 -0.26 4.15 10.98
C ALA A 312 0.95 4.34 10.04
N LEU A 313 2.15 3.94 10.47
CA LEU A 313 3.35 3.93 9.62
C LEU A 313 3.21 2.98 8.41
N ARG A 314 2.43 1.90 8.55
CA ARG A 314 2.13 0.94 7.48
C ARG A 314 1.01 1.39 6.54
N LYS A 315 -0.09 1.93 7.09
CA LYS A 315 -1.34 2.18 6.35
C LYS A 315 -1.55 3.66 6.05
N VAL A 316 -1.48 4.53 7.07
CA VAL A 316 -1.70 5.99 6.91
C VAL A 316 -0.59 6.62 6.08
N ALA A 317 0.68 6.29 6.35
CA ALA A 317 1.82 6.85 5.61
C ALA A 317 1.87 6.40 4.14
N TYR A 318 1.30 5.22 3.86
CA TYR A 318 1.26 4.65 2.51
C TYR A 318 0.19 5.28 1.61
N MET A 319 -0.93 5.72 2.18
CA MET A 319 -2.07 6.26 1.42
C MET A 319 -1.69 7.35 0.39
N PRO A 320 -0.97 8.42 0.77
CA PRO A 320 -0.62 9.43 -0.23
C PRO A 320 0.41 8.94 -1.26
N PHE A 321 1.23 7.92 -0.98
CA PHE A 321 2.04 7.28 -2.01
C PHE A 321 1.16 6.50 -3.00
N ALA A 322 0.27 5.64 -2.49
CA ALA A 322 -0.60 4.83 -3.33
C ALA A 322 -1.48 5.68 -4.25
N TYR A 323 -1.95 6.82 -3.75
CA TYR A 323 -2.78 7.78 -4.48
C TYR A 323 -2.06 8.49 -5.65
N ILE A 324 -0.75 8.76 -5.55
CA ILE A 324 -0.07 9.59 -6.57
C ILE A 324 0.46 8.81 -7.76
N ILE A 325 0.67 7.48 -7.63
CA ILE A 325 1.32 6.69 -8.68
C ILE A 325 0.50 6.70 -9.96
N ASP A 326 -0.77 6.31 -9.90
CA ASP A 326 -1.59 6.26 -11.10
C ASP A 326 -2.08 7.64 -11.51
N ARG A 327 -2.22 8.61 -10.59
CA ARG A 327 -2.41 10.03 -10.97
C ARG A 327 -1.28 10.56 -11.84
N TRP A 328 -0.04 10.23 -11.50
CA TRP A 328 1.11 10.54 -12.34
C TRP A 328 0.98 9.86 -13.71
N ARG A 329 0.66 8.56 -13.75
CA ARG A 329 0.53 7.81 -15.01
C ARG A 329 -0.60 8.34 -15.89
N TRP A 330 -1.77 8.58 -15.33
CA TRP A 330 -2.92 9.13 -16.04
C TRP A 330 -2.59 10.49 -16.65
N ARG A 331 -1.93 11.36 -15.89
CA ARG A 331 -1.44 12.64 -16.39
C ARG A 331 -0.46 12.45 -17.56
N VAL A 332 0.46 11.49 -17.48
CA VAL A 332 1.39 11.19 -18.59
C VAL A 332 0.66 10.67 -19.83
N PHE A 333 -0.38 9.86 -19.65
CA PHE A 333 -1.20 9.37 -20.76
C PHE A 333 -2.06 10.47 -21.40
N SER A 334 -2.66 11.36 -20.60
CA SER A 334 -3.55 12.41 -21.09
C SER A 334 -2.80 13.65 -21.59
N ASP A 335 -1.87 14.18 -20.80
CA ASP A 335 -1.23 15.48 -21.00
C ASP A 335 0.05 15.37 -21.83
N GLY A 336 0.66 14.18 -21.86
CA GLY A 336 1.87 13.87 -22.60
C GLY A 336 3.09 13.59 -21.71
N VAL A 337 4.24 13.45 -22.38
CA VAL A 337 5.49 12.93 -21.79
C VAL A 337 6.52 14.02 -21.45
N GLU A 338 6.11 15.29 -21.49
CA GLU A 338 6.95 16.40 -21.05
C GLU A 338 6.96 16.48 -19.52
N ASN A 339 8.10 16.86 -18.94
CA ASN A 339 8.22 17.13 -17.50
C ASN A 339 7.78 15.96 -16.60
N MET A 340 8.00 14.72 -17.04
CA MET A 340 7.60 13.50 -16.33
C MET A 340 8.22 13.40 -14.94
N THR A 341 9.53 13.67 -14.82
CA THR A 341 10.22 13.63 -13.52
C THR A 341 9.75 14.79 -12.65
N ALA A 342 9.48 15.93 -13.25
CA ALA A 342 8.98 17.09 -12.57
C ALA A 342 7.60 16.87 -11.94
N HIS A 343 6.63 16.40 -12.73
CA HIS A 343 5.28 16.11 -12.23
C HIS A 343 5.26 15.02 -11.16
N TRP A 344 6.20 14.07 -11.19
CA TRP A 344 6.36 13.10 -10.13
C TRP A 344 6.70 13.76 -8.79
N TRP A 345 7.71 14.63 -8.76
CA TRP A 345 8.12 15.31 -7.53
C TRP A 345 7.12 16.36 -7.06
N GLU A 346 6.38 16.98 -7.97
CA GLU A 346 5.22 17.84 -7.65
C GLU A 346 4.19 17.07 -6.81
N LEU A 347 3.77 15.89 -7.29
CA LEU A 347 2.80 15.04 -6.58
C LEU A 347 3.34 14.50 -5.25
N ARG A 348 4.59 14.03 -5.23
CA ARG A 348 5.29 13.60 -4.01
C ARG A 348 5.31 14.71 -2.95
N PHE A 349 5.63 15.92 -3.35
CA PHE A 349 5.65 17.06 -2.45
C PHE A 349 4.24 17.44 -1.98
N GLN A 350 3.26 17.52 -2.89
CA GLN A 350 1.91 17.95 -2.58
C GLN A 350 1.18 17.00 -1.63
N TYR A 351 1.29 15.69 -1.84
CA TYR A 351 0.51 14.70 -1.10
C TYR A 351 1.29 14.04 0.03
N GLN A 352 2.60 13.83 -0.13
CA GLN A 352 3.42 13.20 0.92
C GLN A 352 4.25 14.21 1.71
N GLY A 353 4.52 15.41 1.19
CA GLY A 353 5.48 16.30 1.85
C GLY A 353 6.89 15.76 1.80
N ILE A 354 7.25 15.11 0.70
CA ILE A 354 8.56 14.49 0.50
C ILE A 354 9.27 15.18 -0.67
N VAL A 355 10.57 15.40 -0.51
CA VAL A 355 11.45 16.00 -1.52
C VAL A 355 12.59 15.07 -1.89
N PRO A 356 13.14 15.18 -3.11
CA PRO A 356 14.35 14.45 -3.44
C PRO A 356 15.51 14.99 -2.59
N PRO A 357 16.40 14.13 -2.09
CA PRO A 357 17.51 14.59 -1.27
C PRO A 357 18.67 15.21 -2.07
N VAL A 358 18.63 15.06 -3.40
CA VAL A 358 19.55 15.70 -4.35
C VAL A 358 18.74 16.30 -5.50
N PRO A 359 19.22 17.35 -6.19
CA PRO A 359 18.55 17.90 -7.36
C PRO A 359 18.28 16.83 -8.43
N ARG A 360 17.09 16.87 -9.04
CA ARG A 360 16.65 15.95 -10.10
C ARG A 360 16.31 16.72 -11.36
N PHE A 361 16.51 16.06 -12.51
CA PHE A 361 16.31 16.57 -13.85
C PHE A 361 15.52 15.54 -14.66
N GLU A 362 14.98 15.93 -15.82
CA GLU A 362 14.15 15.03 -16.63
C GLU A 362 14.85 13.73 -17.05
N ARG A 363 16.16 13.76 -17.30
CA ARG A 363 16.95 12.56 -17.61
C ARG A 363 16.90 11.49 -16.51
N ASN A 364 16.60 11.88 -15.28
CA ASN A 364 16.62 10.98 -14.14
C ASN A 364 15.45 10.02 -14.15
N PHE A 365 14.27 10.43 -14.62
CA PHE A 365 13.08 9.59 -14.76
C PHE A 365 12.81 8.71 -13.53
N ASP A 366 12.78 9.36 -12.35
CA ASP A 366 12.60 8.73 -11.04
C ASP A 366 11.36 7.81 -10.90
N PRO A 367 10.21 8.06 -11.55
CA PRO A 367 9.07 7.13 -11.53
C PRO A 367 9.44 5.70 -11.90
N ALA A 368 10.37 5.51 -12.83
CA ALA A 368 10.75 4.18 -13.30
C ALA A 368 11.50 3.34 -12.27
N ALA A 369 12.05 3.99 -11.23
CA ALA A 369 12.70 3.34 -10.11
C ALA A 369 11.70 2.61 -9.19
N LYS A 370 10.38 2.75 -9.41
CA LYS A 370 9.32 1.97 -8.79
C LYS A 370 8.78 0.91 -9.75
N TYR A 371 8.92 -0.37 -9.39
CA TYR A 371 8.62 -1.55 -10.24
C TYR A 371 7.32 -1.48 -11.05
N HIS A 372 6.23 -1.00 -10.45
CA HIS A 372 4.91 -0.96 -11.09
C HIS A 372 4.88 -0.09 -12.35
N ILE A 373 5.71 0.94 -12.44
CA ILE A 373 5.82 1.82 -13.61
C ILE A 373 6.37 1.05 -14.83
N PRO A 374 7.59 0.47 -14.83
CA PRO A 374 8.09 -0.33 -15.94
C PRO A 374 7.40 -1.68 -16.11
N ALA A 375 6.62 -2.12 -15.11
CA ALA A 375 5.85 -3.35 -15.18
C ALA A 375 4.46 -3.20 -15.81
N ASP A 376 4.02 -1.95 -16.02
CA ASP A 376 2.65 -1.61 -16.43
C ASP A 376 1.60 -2.27 -15.52
N SER A 377 1.75 -2.07 -14.22
CA SER A 377 0.87 -2.67 -13.21
C SER A 377 0.08 -1.58 -12.49
N PRO A 378 -1.27 -1.58 -12.58
CA PRO A 378 -2.14 -0.67 -11.83
C PRO A 378 -1.79 -0.56 -10.35
N TYR A 379 -1.85 0.66 -9.82
CA TYR A 379 -1.47 0.99 -8.45
C TYR A 379 -2.64 1.47 -7.58
N ASP A 380 -3.66 2.10 -8.15
CA ASP A 380 -4.81 2.62 -7.40
C ASP A 380 -5.59 1.52 -6.68
N LYS A 381 -5.49 0.27 -7.15
CA LYS A 381 -5.96 -0.90 -6.41
C LYS A 381 -5.42 -0.98 -4.98
N TYR A 382 -4.20 -0.50 -4.73
CA TYR A 382 -3.61 -0.46 -3.39
C TYR A 382 -4.21 0.66 -2.53
N PHE A 383 -4.55 1.81 -3.12
CA PHE A 383 -5.27 2.87 -2.41
C PHE A 383 -6.68 2.39 -2.03
N VAL A 384 -7.40 1.82 -3.00
CA VAL A 384 -8.71 1.21 -2.82
C VAL A 384 -8.67 0.12 -1.75
N SER A 385 -7.67 -0.77 -1.80
CA SER A 385 -7.45 -1.82 -0.81
C SER A 385 -7.34 -1.29 0.62
N VAL A 386 -6.55 -0.22 0.82
CA VAL A 386 -6.37 0.38 2.14
C VAL A 386 -7.65 0.98 2.67
N VAL A 387 -8.53 1.52 1.82
CA VAL A 387 -9.83 2.05 2.27
C VAL A 387 -10.79 0.91 2.59
N LEU A 388 -10.97 -0.01 1.64
CA LEU A 388 -11.92 -1.11 1.74
C LEU A 388 -11.62 -2.06 2.89
N GLN A 389 -10.34 -2.31 3.21
CA GLN A 389 -10.00 -3.23 4.30
C GLN A 389 -10.59 -2.76 5.64
N PHE A 390 -10.59 -1.46 5.93
CA PHE A 390 -11.15 -0.94 7.18
C PHE A 390 -12.69 -0.97 7.15
N GLN A 391 -13.33 -0.66 6.02
CA GLN A 391 -14.79 -0.73 5.89
C GLN A 391 -15.30 -2.19 6.03
N LEU A 392 -14.60 -3.14 5.40
CA LEU A 392 -14.85 -4.57 5.54
C LEU A 392 -14.63 -5.00 7.00
N PHE A 393 -13.47 -4.68 7.57
CA PHE A 393 -13.11 -5.06 8.92
C PHE A 393 -14.11 -4.53 9.95
N GLN A 394 -14.53 -3.26 9.84
CA GLN A 394 -15.57 -2.70 10.70
C GLN A 394 -16.88 -3.51 10.61
N SER A 395 -17.31 -3.87 9.41
CA SER A 395 -18.55 -4.62 9.22
C SER A 395 -18.46 -6.05 9.79
N LEU A 396 -17.30 -6.70 9.65
CA LEU A 396 -17.02 -8.01 10.22
C LEU A 396 -16.94 -7.96 11.76
N CYS A 397 -16.36 -6.92 12.33
CA CYS A 397 -16.29 -6.71 13.77
C CYS A 397 -17.67 -6.47 14.39
N GLU A 398 -18.48 -5.62 13.76
CA GLU A 398 -19.84 -5.32 14.22
C GLU A 398 -20.74 -6.57 14.16
N ILE A 399 -20.66 -7.38 13.11
CA ILE A 399 -21.45 -8.62 13.02
C ILE A 399 -20.92 -9.71 13.97
N SER A 400 -19.65 -9.64 14.36
CA SER A 400 -19.06 -10.50 15.41
C SER A 400 -19.47 -10.10 16.83
N GLY A 401 -20.22 -9.00 16.99
CA GLY A 401 -20.62 -8.51 18.30
C GLY A 401 -19.51 -7.80 19.08
N HIS A 402 -18.45 -7.32 18.41
CA HIS A 402 -17.39 -6.54 19.05
C HIS A 402 -17.90 -5.19 19.56
N THR A 403 -17.59 -4.84 20.81
CA THR A 403 -18.05 -3.61 21.47
C THR A 403 -16.93 -2.62 21.84
N GLY A 404 -15.67 -3.04 21.74
CA GLY A 404 -14.51 -2.20 22.06
C GLY A 404 -14.04 -1.32 20.90
N ASP A 405 -12.88 -0.71 21.08
CA ASP A 405 -12.21 0.03 20.00
C ASP A 405 -11.98 -0.86 18.77
N LEU A 406 -12.15 -0.30 17.58
CA LEU A 406 -12.11 -1.11 16.35
C LEU A 406 -10.77 -1.85 16.18
N HIS A 407 -9.66 -1.25 16.61
CA HIS A 407 -8.32 -1.83 16.48
C HIS A 407 -8.04 -3.04 17.38
N THR A 408 -8.95 -3.38 18.30
CA THR A 408 -8.83 -4.53 19.21
C THR A 408 -9.70 -5.71 18.81
N CYS A 409 -10.48 -5.55 17.74
CA CYS A 409 -11.34 -6.58 17.21
C CYS A 409 -10.55 -7.80 16.73
N ASP A 410 -11.02 -8.99 17.07
CA ASP A 410 -10.52 -10.26 16.57
C ASP A 410 -11.71 -11.11 16.09
N LEU A 411 -11.70 -11.43 14.80
CA LEU A 411 -12.74 -12.17 14.09
C LEU A 411 -12.71 -13.68 14.41
N TYR A 412 -11.62 -14.18 14.99
CA TYR A 412 -11.41 -15.61 15.21
C TYR A 412 -12.61 -16.29 15.87
N ARG A 413 -13.08 -17.40 15.25
CA ARG A 413 -14.28 -18.19 15.64
C ARG A 413 -15.65 -17.51 15.47
N SER A 414 -15.74 -16.33 14.88
CA SER A 414 -17.04 -15.71 14.54
C SER A 414 -17.62 -16.32 13.25
N ARG A 415 -18.61 -17.20 13.40
CA ARG A 415 -19.30 -17.83 12.26
C ARG A 415 -20.11 -16.81 11.46
N GLU A 416 -20.64 -15.81 12.13
CA GLU A 416 -21.43 -14.73 11.53
C GLU A 416 -20.55 -13.86 10.61
N ALA A 417 -19.34 -13.51 11.06
CA ALA A 417 -18.37 -12.82 10.20
C ALA A 417 -17.93 -13.69 9.03
N GLY A 418 -17.68 -14.97 9.24
CA GLY A 418 -17.32 -15.90 8.17
C GLY A 418 -18.39 -16.09 7.12
N ARG A 419 -19.69 -16.10 7.51
CA ARG A 419 -20.82 -16.10 6.56
C ARG A 419 -20.83 -14.84 5.71
N LEU A 420 -20.79 -13.65 6.35
CA LEU A 420 -20.75 -12.38 5.62
C LEU A 420 -19.55 -12.31 4.66
N LEU A 421 -18.37 -12.69 5.13
CA LEU A 421 -17.16 -12.72 4.31
C LEU A 421 -17.34 -13.66 3.13
N SER A 422 -17.75 -14.92 3.36
CA SER A 422 -17.97 -15.91 2.30
C SER A 422 -18.97 -15.41 1.25
N ASP A 423 -20.08 -14.81 1.68
CA ASP A 423 -21.10 -14.27 0.78
C ASP A 423 -20.53 -13.15 -0.10
N VAL A 424 -19.73 -12.24 0.46
CA VAL A 424 -19.04 -11.18 -0.29
C VAL A 424 -18.07 -11.79 -1.30
N LEU A 425 -17.18 -12.70 -0.88
CA LEU A 425 -16.18 -13.30 -1.76
C LEU A 425 -16.81 -14.13 -2.89
N SER A 426 -17.92 -14.81 -2.60
CA SER A 426 -18.63 -15.66 -3.57
C SER A 426 -19.23 -14.88 -4.75
N THR A 427 -19.37 -13.56 -4.62
CA THR A 427 -19.91 -12.72 -5.70
C THR A 427 -18.93 -12.62 -6.88
N GLY A 428 -17.62 -12.65 -6.62
CA GLY A 428 -16.61 -12.40 -7.64
C GLY A 428 -16.86 -11.09 -8.38
N ALA A 429 -16.67 -11.10 -9.70
CA ALA A 429 -16.94 -9.97 -10.59
C ALA A 429 -18.32 -10.06 -11.25
N SER A 430 -19.26 -10.84 -10.69
CA SER A 430 -20.57 -11.08 -11.31
C SER A 430 -21.60 -9.95 -11.09
N ARG A 431 -21.27 -8.96 -10.26
CA ARG A 431 -22.14 -7.83 -9.92
C ARG A 431 -21.32 -6.53 -9.84
N PRO A 432 -21.95 -5.36 -10.06
CA PRO A 432 -21.29 -4.08 -9.82
C PRO A 432 -20.72 -4.00 -8.41
N TRP A 433 -19.51 -3.49 -8.28
CA TRP A 433 -18.81 -3.45 -6.99
C TRP A 433 -19.55 -2.65 -5.92
N GLN A 434 -20.36 -1.66 -6.31
CA GLN A 434 -21.18 -0.87 -5.40
C GLN A 434 -22.21 -1.75 -4.67
N ASP A 435 -22.75 -2.77 -5.33
CA ASP A 435 -23.65 -3.73 -4.71
C ASP A 435 -22.91 -4.67 -3.77
N VAL A 436 -21.67 -5.04 -4.12
CA VAL A 436 -20.78 -5.82 -3.24
C VAL A 436 -20.43 -5.02 -1.99
N VAL A 437 -20.12 -3.72 -2.11
CA VAL A 437 -19.91 -2.82 -0.96
C VAL A 437 -21.19 -2.68 -0.13
N ARG A 438 -22.36 -2.57 -0.77
CA ARG A 438 -23.64 -2.53 -0.07
C ARG A 438 -23.88 -3.81 0.74
N GLN A 439 -23.61 -4.97 0.16
CA GLN A 439 -23.71 -6.25 0.85
C GLN A 439 -22.71 -6.34 2.01
N MET A 440 -21.43 -6.04 1.76
CA MET A 440 -20.35 -6.04 2.73
C MET A 440 -20.64 -5.15 3.92
N THR A 441 -21.18 -3.96 3.69
CA THR A 441 -21.51 -2.99 4.75
C THR A 441 -22.91 -3.19 5.33
N ARG A 442 -23.59 -4.28 4.96
CA ARG A 442 -24.93 -4.67 5.43
C ARG A 442 -25.98 -3.57 5.18
N GLY A 443 -25.89 -2.92 4.02
CA GLY A 443 -26.82 -1.91 3.55
C GLY A 443 -26.50 -0.47 3.97
N ARG A 444 -25.43 -0.23 4.73
CA ARG A 444 -25.11 1.12 5.23
C ARG A 444 -24.66 2.09 4.14
N THR A 445 -23.88 1.62 3.17
CA THR A 445 -23.35 2.43 2.08
C THR A 445 -23.04 1.55 0.88
N ASN A 446 -23.07 2.12 -0.32
CA ASN A 446 -22.57 1.51 -1.55
C ASN A 446 -21.32 2.23 -2.09
N ARG A 447 -20.71 3.10 -1.28
CA ARG A 447 -19.51 3.88 -1.61
C ARG A 447 -18.33 3.47 -0.75
N ILE A 448 -17.14 3.61 -1.30
CA ILE A 448 -15.90 3.57 -0.52
C ILE A 448 -15.70 4.89 0.23
N ASP A 449 -15.28 4.84 1.49
CA ASP A 449 -15.09 6.02 2.34
C ASP A 449 -14.02 5.81 3.43
N ALA A 450 -13.47 6.92 3.93
CA ALA A 450 -12.38 6.90 4.92
C ALA A 450 -12.83 6.69 6.38
N GLY A 451 -14.14 6.65 6.67
CA GLY A 451 -14.69 6.71 8.01
C GLY A 451 -14.22 5.58 8.91
N ALA A 452 -14.24 4.34 8.41
CA ALA A 452 -13.78 3.17 9.16
C ALA A 452 -12.29 3.25 9.52
N MET A 453 -11.46 3.72 8.59
CA MET A 453 -10.02 3.94 8.82
C MET A 453 -9.78 5.03 9.86
N LEU A 454 -10.49 6.17 9.77
CA LEU A 454 -10.38 7.25 10.74
C LEU A 454 -10.83 6.82 12.14
N LYS A 455 -11.88 5.99 12.25
CA LYS A 455 -12.32 5.38 13.51
C LYS A 455 -11.27 4.43 14.08
N TYR A 456 -10.64 3.60 13.25
CA TYR A 456 -9.57 2.70 13.69
C TYR A 456 -8.40 3.46 14.33
N PHE A 457 -8.00 4.59 13.72
CA PHE A 457 -6.86 5.40 14.16
C PHE A 457 -7.22 6.56 15.11
N GLU A 458 -8.47 6.67 15.55
CA GLU A 458 -8.91 7.78 16.40
C GLU A 458 -8.07 7.93 17.68
N PRO A 459 -7.78 6.86 18.46
CA PRO A 459 -6.99 7.00 19.69
C PRO A 459 -5.59 7.54 19.42
N LEU A 460 -4.94 7.07 18.35
CA LEU A 460 -3.63 7.55 17.94
C LEU A 460 -3.70 9.00 17.46
N ASN A 461 -4.72 9.39 16.70
CA ASN A 461 -4.86 10.76 16.22
C ASN A 461 -5.02 11.75 17.38
N ALA A 462 -5.80 11.37 18.40
CA ALA A 462 -5.93 12.16 19.62
C ALA A 462 -4.58 12.29 20.34
N TRP A 463 -3.82 11.20 20.43
CA TRP A 463 -2.48 11.21 20.99
C TRP A 463 -1.51 12.09 20.18
N LEU A 464 -1.47 11.95 18.86
CA LEU A 464 -0.62 12.72 17.95
C LEU A 464 -0.91 14.22 18.04
N LYS A 465 -2.19 14.61 18.11
CA LYS A 465 -2.59 16.01 18.29
C LYS A 465 -2.00 16.59 19.57
N ARG A 466 -2.08 15.87 20.69
CA ARG A 466 -1.48 16.27 21.97
C ARG A 466 0.04 16.41 21.87
N GLN A 467 0.72 15.44 21.25
CA GLN A 467 2.17 15.53 21.06
C GLN A 467 2.59 16.69 20.15
N ASN A 468 1.73 17.06 19.20
CA ASN A 468 1.99 18.12 18.24
C ASN A 468 1.50 19.50 18.69
N GLU A 469 0.97 19.67 19.90
CA GLU A 469 0.40 20.95 20.38
C GLU A 469 1.39 22.12 20.29
N MET A 470 2.68 21.85 20.56
CA MET A 470 3.75 22.85 20.53
C MET A 470 4.35 23.06 19.12
N GLN A 471 3.86 22.34 18.10
CA GLN A 471 4.37 22.45 16.74
C GLN A 471 3.73 23.63 16.02
N THR A 472 4.57 24.52 15.47
CA THR A 472 4.10 25.71 14.74
C THR A 472 3.40 25.38 13.42
N VAL A 473 3.68 24.20 12.86
CA VAL A 473 3.16 23.75 11.56
C VAL A 473 2.80 22.27 11.63
N ILE A 474 1.53 21.96 11.36
CA ILE A 474 1.07 20.59 11.13
C ILE A 474 1.17 20.28 9.62
N GLY A 475 1.99 19.30 9.27
CA GLY A 475 2.42 19.04 7.89
C GLY A 475 3.67 19.86 7.54
N TRP A 476 3.74 20.43 6.35
CA TRP A 476 4.92 21.14 5.84
C TRP A 476 4.54 22.46 5.16
N THR A 477 5.47 23.41 5.17
CA THR A 477 5.39 24.66 4.38
C THR A 477 6.26 24.58 3.14
N THR A 478 5.86 25.31 2.10
CA THR A 478 6.67 25.57 0.91
C THR A 478 7.61 26.75 1.16
N ASN A 479 8.89 26.62 0.83
CA ASN A 479 9.81 27.77 0.78
C ASN A 479 10.06 28.25 -0.67
N ARG A 480 10.74 29.40 -0.83
CA ARG A 480 11.01 30.00 -2.14
C ARG A 480 11.94 29.15 -3.03
N ASN A 481 12.83 28.35 -2.46
CA ASN A 481 13.74 27.46 -3.20
C ASN A 481 13.01 26.22 -3.72
N GLU A 482 12.09 25.66 -2.94
CA GLU A 482 11.16 24.60 -3.37
C GLU A 482 10.22 25.15 -4.43
N LYS A 483 9.67 26.35 -4.21
CA LYS A 483 8.94 27.05 -5.26
C LYS A 483 9.80 27.29 -6.50
N ALA A 484 11.11 27.54 -6.40
CA ALA A 484 12.00 27.70 -7.56
C ALA A 484 12.30 26.36 -8.27
N PHE A 485 12.50 25.28 -7.51
CA PHE A 485 12.53 23.90 -8.00
C PHE A 485 11.25 23.58 -8.80
N PHE A 486 10.08 24.05 -8.34
CA PHE A 486 8.79 23.87 -9.00
C PHE A 486 8.41 25.01 -9.98
N ALA A 487 9.06 26.19 -9.95
CA ALA A 487 8.70 27.37 -10.76
C ALA A 487 9.29 27.29 -12.16
N GLN A 488 10.49 26.69 -12.30
CA GLN A 488 10.96 26.22 -13.61
C GLN A 488 9.96 25.23 -14.24
N TRP A 489 9.06 24.64 -13.45
CA TRP A 489 8.12 23.61 -13.88
C TRP A 489 6.69 24.14 -14.11
N HIS A 490 6.35 25.34 -13.61
CA HIS A 490 5.07 26.02 -13.86
C HIS A 490 5.08 26.98 -15.06
N GLU A 491 6.24 27.50 -15.49
CA GLU A 491 6.31 28.45 -16.62
C GLU A 491 5.87 27.85 -17.96
N ASN A 492 5.91 26.52 -18.12
CA ASN A 492 5.44 25.84 -19.35
C ASN A 492 3.93 25.54 -19.36
N SER A 493 3.28 25.43 -18.19
CA SER A 493 1.83 25.15 -18.09
C SER A 493 0.97 26.41 -18.15
N ALA A 494 1.47 27.55 -17.63
CA ALA A 494 0.77 28.83 -17.70
C ALA A 494 0.57 29.35 -19.14
N ARG A 495 1.51 29.06 -20.06
CA ARG A 495 1.40 29.46 -21.48
C ARG A 495 0.31 28.73 -22.27
N ARG A 496 -0.21 27.59 -21.80
CA ARG A 496 -1.37 26.92 -22.44
C ARG A 496 -2.71 27.44 -21.94
N ILE A 497 -2.78 27.97 -20.72
CA ILE A 497 -4.04 28.47 -20.12
C ILE A 497 -4.41 29.85 -20.70
N GLU A 498 -3.44 30.68 -21.10
CA GLU A 498 -3.75 31.97 -21.75
C GLU A 498 -4.33 31.83 -23.16
N LEU A 499 -4.14 30.70 -23.84
CA LEU A 499 -4.66 30.48 -25.19
C LEU A 499 -6.10 29.92 -25.21
N TRP A 500 -6.66 29.52 -24.07
CA TRP A 500 -8.04 29.02 -23.95
C TRP A 500 -9.02 30.05 -23.36
N ASN A 501 -8.52 31.19 -22.88
CA ASN A 501 -9.36 32.26 -22.28
C ASN A 501 -9.96 33.25 -23.30
N PHE A 502 -9.93 32.95 -24.60
CA PHE A 502 -10.57 33.75 -25.64
C PHE A 502 -11.66 32.96 -26.40
N PHE A 503 -12.63 32.37 -25.70
CA PHE A 503 -13.97 32.10 -26.26
C PHE A 503 -15.01 32.11 -25.13
N PRO A 504 -16.08 32.95 -25.18
CA PRO A 504 -16.97 33.13 -24.05
C PRO A 504 -18.04 32.03 -23.92
N LEU A 505 -18.47 31.87 -22.67
CA LEU A 505 -19.54 31.05 -22.11
C LEU A 505 -20.70 30.69 -23.05
N LEU A 506 -21.08 29.41 -23.03
CA LEU A 506 -22.49 29.00 -23.14
C LEU A 506 -22.77 27.80 -22.21
N LEU A 507 -23.75 28.04 -21.33
CA LEU A 507 -24.25 27.15 -20.28
C LEU A 507 -24.74 25.80 -20.81
N VAL A 508 -24.51 24.72 -20.04
CA VAL A 508 -25.45 23.60 -19.94
C VAL A 508 -25.61 23.20 -18.48
N THR A 509 -26.79 23.46 -17.95
CA THR A 509 -27.30 23.01 -16.66
C THR A 509 -27.84 21.57 -16.81
N CYS A 510 -27.30 20.62 -16.04
CA CYS A 510 -27.90 19.29 -15.88
C CYS A 510 -29.30 19.44 -15.27
N THR A 511 -30.33 19.19 -16.07
CA THR A 511 -31.73 19.20 -15.62
C THR A 511 -32.09 17.79 -15.13
N ILE A 512 -32.38 17.72 -13.84
CA ILE A 512 -33.15 16.64 -13.22
C ILE A 512 -34.56 16.70 -13.80
N PHE A 513 -35.08 15.59 -14.32
CA PHE A 513 -36.52 15.41 -14.45
C PHE A 513 -36.96 14.12 -13.78
N VAL A 514 -37.68 14.30 -12.69
CA VAL A 514 -38.70 13.41 -12.16
C VAL A 514 -39.96 13.67 -12.96
N TYR A 515 -40.52 12.64 -13.60
CA TYR A 515 -41.90 12.17 -13.42
C TYR A 515 -42.07 10.81 -14.09
#